data_AF-A0A970DPC5-F1
#
_entry.id   AF-A0A970DPC5-F1
#
_cell.length_a   1.000
_cell.length_b   1.000
_cell.length_c   1.000
_cell.angle_alpha   90.00
_cell.angle_beta   90.00
_cell.angle_gamma   90.00
#
_symmetry.space_group_name_H-M   'P 1'
#
loop_
_entity.id
_entity.type
_entity.pdbx_description
1 polymer ?
#
loop_
_entity_poly.entity_id
_entity_poly.type
_entity_poly.pdbx_seq_one_letter_code
_entity_poly.pdbx_strand_id
1 'polypeptide(L)' 'MDQATKNKLANIAQELKSIINELDDISEGLGKDFIGIGGERYAAVISNLAGEYRYVKEKIENID' A
#
# COMPACT_ATOMS: atom_id res chain seq x y z
N MET A 1 -13.00 3.44 -22.04
CA MET A 1 -13.43 2.35 -21.13
C MET A 1 -14.94 2.41 -20.85
N ASP A 2 -15.64 1.27 -20.73
CA ASP A 2 -17.06 1.27 -20.30
C ASP A 2 -17.21 1.55 -18.79
N GLN A 3 -18.42 1.92 -18.35
CA GLN A 3 -18.67 2.32 -16.96
C GLN A 3 -18.48 1.18 -15.95
N ALA A 4 -18.79 -0.06 -16.32
CA ALA A 4 -18.61 -1.19 -15.42
C ALA A 4 -17.13 -1.46 -15.16
N THR A 5 -16.29 -1.33 -16.19
CA THR A 5 -14.84 -1.43 -16.08
C THR A 5 -14.26 -0.30 -15.24
N LYS A 6 -14.70 0.96 -15.44
CA LYS A 6 -14.30 2.09 -14.58
C LYS A 6 -14.63 1.86 -13.10
N ASN A 7 -15.83 1.36 -12.81
CA ASN A 7 -16.24 1.06 -11.44
C ASN A 7 -15.39 -0.04 -10.81
N LYS A 8 -15.02 -1.08 -11.57
CA LYS A 8 -14.11 -2.14 -11.08
C LYS A 8 -12.73 -1.59 -10.75
N LEU A 9 -12.17 -0.75 -11.62
CA LEU A 9 -10.86 -0.11 -11.35
C LEU A 9 -10.91 0.78 -10.10
N ALA A 10 -11.99 1.54 -9.92
CA ALA A 10 -12.19 2.37 -8.73
C ALA A 10 -12.24 1.52 -7.44
N ASN A 11 -12.95 0.38 -7.47
CA ASN A 11 -13.00 -0.54 -6.33
C ASN A 11 -11.62 -1.13 -6.02
N ILE A 12 -10.87 -1.55 -7.04
CA ILE A 12 -9.51 -2.08 -6.85
C ILE A 12 -8.59 -1.00 -6.27
N ALA A 13 -8.66 0.25 -6.76
CA ALA A 13 -7.88 1.36 -6.22
C ALA A 13 -8.21 1.64 -4.74
N GLN A 14 -9.47 1.46 -4.35
CA GLN A 14 -9.92 1.62 -2.97
C GLN A 14 -9.45 0.47 -2.08
N GLU A 15 -9.51 -0.77 -2.54
CA GLU A 15 -8.95 -1.93 -1.83
C GLU A 15 -7.43 -1.79 -1.65
N LEU A 16 -6.71 -1.38 -2.68
CA LEU A 16 -5.28 -1.08 -2.61
C LEU A 16 -4.97 -0.01 -1.56
N LYS A 17 -5.78 1.04 -1.47
CA LYS A 17 -5.61 2.08 -0.45
C LYS A 17 -5.74 1.50 0.97
N SER A 18 -6.70 0.60 1.21
CA SER A 18 -6.83 -0.06 2.51
C SER A 18 -5.59 -0.90 2.84
N ILE A 19 -5.09 -1.69 1.90
CA ILE A 19 -3.89 -2.51 2.07
C ILE A 19 -2.66 -1.63 2.36
N ILE A 20 -2.48 -0.53 1.63
CA ILE A 20 -1.38 0.41 1.84
C ILE A 20 -1.42 0.95 3.28
N ASN A 21 -2.59 1.36 3.77
CA ASN A 21 -2.73 1.86 5.14
C ASN A 21 -2.39 0.79 6.18
N GLU A 22 -2.86 -0.45 6.00
CA GLU A 22 -2.53 -1.55 6.90
C GLU A 22 -1.03 -1.85 6.93
N LEU A 23 -0.36 -1.82 5.77
CA LEU A 23 1.09 -2.00 5.69
C LEU A 23 1.85 -0.86 6.37
N ASP A 24 1.40 0.39 6.21
CA ASP A 24 2.00 1.53 6.89
C ASP A 24 1.86 1.42 8.42
N ASP A 25 0.68 1.04 8.91
CA ASP A 25 0.42 0.84 10.33
C ASP A 25 1.31 -0.27 10.91
N ILE A 26 1.47 -1.39 10.19
CA ILE A 26 2.36 -2.49 10.59
C ILE A 26 3.83 -2.03 10.59
N SER A 27 4.25 -1.33 9.54
CA SER A 27 5.62 -0.80 9.43
C SER A 27 5.94 0.15 10.59
N GLU A 28 5.01 1.03 10.93
CA GLU A 28 5.16 1.97 12.05
C GLU A 28 5.21 1.24 13.39
N GLY A 29 4.31 0.26 13.61
CA GLY A 29 4.31 -0.58 14.80
C GLY A 29 5.62 -1.34 14.98
N LEU A 30 6.10 -2.02 13.94
CA LEU A 30 7.38 -2.72 13.97
C LEU A 30 8.57 -1.79 14.24
N GLY A 31 8.55 -0.61 13.61
CA GLY A 31 9.59 0.39 13.76
C GLY A 31 9.60 1.06 15.12
N LYS A 32 8.53 0.95 15.93
CA LYS A 32 8.45 1.47 17.31
C LYS A 32 8.68 0.39 18.35
N ASP A 33 8.02 -0.76 18.21
CA ASP A 33 7.97 -1.79 19.23
C ASP A 33 9.24 -2.67 19.25
N PHE A 34 9.98 -2.72 18.13
CA PHE A 34 11.15 -3.59 17.97
C PHE A 34 12.43 -2.81 17.64
N ILE A 35 12.52 -1.53 18.05
CA ILE A 35 13.72 -0.71 17.91
C ILE A 35 14.90 -1.39 18.63
N GLY A 36 16.06 -1.44 17.96
CA GLY A 36 17.31 -1.97 18.50
C GLY A 36 17.42 -3.49 18.48
N ILE A 37 16.38 -4.21 18.05
CA ILE A 37 16.39 -5.68 17.90
C ILE A 37 16.08 -6.13 16.46
N GLY A 38 16.14 -5.21 15.50
CA GLY A 38 16.02 -5.50 14.07
C GLY A 38 14.66 -5.14 13.46
N GLY A 39 13.74 -4.55 14.23
CA GLY A 39 12.44 -4.07 13.75
C GLY A 39 12.55 -3.06 12.60
N GLU A 40 13.63 -2.28 12.57
CA GLU A 40 13.89 -1.28 11.54
C GLU A 40 14.03 -1.88 10.15
N ARG A 41 14.66 -3.07 10.05
CA ARG A 41 14.82 -3.75 8.77
C ARG A 41 13.49 -4.26 8.24
N TYR A 42 12.65 -4.82 9.10
CA TYR A 42 11.33 -5.30 8.71
C TYR A 42 10.38 -4.16 8.38
N ALA A 43 10.38 -3.09 9.18
CA ALA A 43 9.64 -1.86 8.88
C ALA A 43 10.03 -1.29 7.51
N ALA A 44 11.33 -1.21 7.20
CA ALA A 44 11.80 -0.73 5.90
C ALA A 44 11.30 -1.60 4.73
N VAL A 45 11.31 -2.94 4.87
CA VAL A 45 10.79 -3.86 3.84
C VAL A 45 9.29 -3.65 3.62
N ILE A 46 8.52 -3.54 4.69
CA ILE A 46 7.06 -3.35 4.60
C ILE A 46 6.73 -1.97 4.00
N SER A 47 7.45 -0.93 4.41
CA SER A 47 7.30 0.42 3.82
C SER A 47 7.62 0.43 2.32
N ASN A 48 8.65 -0.29 1.88
CA ASN A 48 8.96 -0.44 0.46
C ASN A 48 7.83 -1.15 -0.30
N LEU A 49 7.28 -2.24 0.26
CA LEU A 49 6.14 -2.95 -0.32
C LEU A 49 4.90 -2.05 -0.43
N ALA A 50 4.60 -1.25 0.60
CA ALA A 50 3.54 -0.25 0.53
C ALA A 50 3.79 0.78 -0.59
N GLY A 51 5.05 1.16 -0.83
CA GLY A 51 5.46 1.98 -1.97
C GLY A 51 5.12 1.36 -3.34
N GLU A 52 5.37 0.07 -3.52
CA GLU A 52 5.01 -0.64 -4.75
C GLU A 52 3.49 -0.66 -4.98
N TYR A 53 2.71 -0.88 -3.93
CA TYR A 53 1.24 -0.80 -4.01
C TYR A 53 0.75 0.61 -4.34
N ARG A 54 1.37 1.66 -3.78
CA ARG A 54 1.06 3.06 -4.16
C ARG A 54 1.32 3.29 -5.65
N TYR A 55 2.45 2.81 -6.16
CA TYR A 55 2.77 2.93 -7.59
C TYR A 55 1.71 2.25 -8.47
N VAL A 56 1.28 1.02 -8.13
CA VAL A 56 0.23 0.31 -8.87
C VAL A 56 -1.10 1.07 -8.81
N LYS A 57 -1.49 1.56 -7.62
CA LYS A 57 -2.71 2.35 -7.44
C LYS A 57 -2.68 3.60 -8.33
N GLU A 58 -1.58 4.34 -8.33
CA GLU A 58 -1.40 5.52 -9.19
C GLU A 58 -1.52 5.15 -10.68
N LYS A 59 -0.99 4.01 -11.10
CA LYS A 59 -1.16 3.55 -12.48
C LYS A 59 -2.62 3.27 -12.81
N ILE A 60 -3.37 2.64 -11.91
CA ILE A 60 -4.80 2.37 -12.09
C ILE A 60 -5.62 3.66 -12.18
N GLU A 61 -5.33 4.64 -11.33
CA GLU A 61 -6.03 5.93 -11.30
C GLU A 61 -5.77 6.78 -12.57
N ASN A 62 -4.70 6.49 -13.31
CA ASN A 62 -4.32 7.19 -14.54
C ASN A 62 -4.67 6.41 -15.82
N ILE A 63 -5.55 5.39 -15.75
CA ILE A 63 -6.03 4.68 -16.95
C ILE A 63 -7.22 5.43 -17.56
N ASP A 64 -7.10 5.80 -18.85
CA ASP A 64 -8.14 6.48 -19.66
C ASP A 64 -9.31 5.57 -20.10
#